data_AF-A0A3M5BWX1-F1
#
_entry.id   AF-A0A3M5BWX1-F1
#
_cell.length_a   1.000
_cell.length_b   1.000
_cell.length_c   1.000
_cell.angle_alpha   90.00
_cell.angle_beta   90.00
_cell.angle_gamma   90.00
#
_symmetry.space_group_name_H-M   'P 1'
#
loop_
_entity.id
_entity.type
_entity.pdbx_description
1 polymer ?
#
loop_
_entity_poly.entity_id
_entity_poly.type
_entity_poly.pdbx_seq_one_letter_code
_entity_poly.pdbx_strand_id
1 'polypeptide(L)'
;MDKSQYQILRYSVEAEIANFNSGNIDDSAFASSLMRLFLQASSADQVRSQLAKRHFLTFRRIPNLKPPSWAYCNPSLSSRLPTL
;
A
#
# COMPACT_ATOMS: atom_id res chain seq x y z
N MET A 1 4.89 -0.76 -1.72
CA MET A 1 4.81 -1.89 -0.77
C MET A 1 5.59 -1.64 0.51
N ASP A 2 4.96 -1.90 1.66
CA ASP A 2 5.58 -1.80 2.99
C ASP A 2 6.51 -3.00 3.27
N LYS A 3 7.49 -2.85 4.17
CA LYS A 3 8.46 -3.89 4.54
C LYS A 3 7.78 -5.16 5.06
N SER A 4 6.73 -4.99 5.88
CA SER A 4 5.96 -6.12 6.42
C SER A 4 5.28 -6.93 5.31
N GLN A 5 4.66 -6.24 4.34
CA GLN A 5 3.99 -6.88 3.20
C GLN A 5 4.97 -7.54 2.23
N TYR A 6 6.14 -6.94 2.03
CA TYR A 6 7.22 -7.56 1.28
C TYR A 6 7.64 -8.90 1.90
N GLN A 7 7.84 -8.93 3.22
CA GLN A 7 8.22 -10.15 3.92
C GLN A 7 7.15 -11.22 3.81
N ILE A 8 5.87 -10.87 3.98
CA ILE A 8 4.75 -11.80 3.81
C ILE A 8 4.74 -12.39 2.39
N LEU A 9 4.81 -11.54 1.36
CA LEU A 9 4.83 -12.01 -0.04
C LEU A 9 6.02 -12.93 -0.30
N ARG A 10 7.20 -12.56 0.21
CA ARG A 10 8.41 -13.37 0.08
C ARG A 10 8.23 -14.75 0.70
N TYR A 11 7.72 -14.84 1.92
CA TYR A 11 7.47 -16.13 2.58
C TYR A 11 6.43 -16.99 1.84
N SER A 12 5.37 -16.36 1.29
CA SER A 12 4.39 -17.07 0.48
C SER A 12 4.99 -17.64 -0.80
N VAL A 13 5.87 -16.88 -1.48
CA VAL A 13 6.59 -17.36 -2.67
C VAL A 13 7.57 -18.49 -2.32
N GLU A 14 8.33 -18.35 -1.23
CA GLU A 14 9.25 -19.39 -0.74
C GLU A 14 8.49 -20.69 -0.42
N ALA A 15 7.29 -20.61 0.15
CA ALA A 15 6.44 -21.78 0.41
C ALA A 15 5.96 -22.47 -0.87
N GLU A 16 5.54 -21.71 -1.89
CA GLU A 16 5.16 -22.27 -3.20
C GLU A 16 6.35 -22.95 -3.90
N ILE A 17 7.55 -22.37 -3.83
CA ILE A 17 8.77 -22.98 -4.38
C ILE A 17 9.09 -24.29 -3.65
N ALA A 18 8.97 -24.32 -2.32
CA ALA A 18 9.18 -25.54 -1.54
C ALA A 18 8.16 -26.63 -1.89
N ASN A 19 6.91 -26.26 -2.15
CA ASN A 19 5.84 -27.18 -2.57
C ASN A 19 6.03 -27.71 -3.99
N PHE A 20 6.60 -26.90 -4.89
CA PHE A 20 6.99 -27.39 -6.21
C PHE A 20 8.13 -28.42 -6.11
N ASN A 21 9.17 -28.09 -5.35
CA ASN A 21 10.34 -28.97 -5.16
C ASN A 21 10.03 -30.29 -4.44
N SER A 22 8.90 -30.41 -3.74
CA SER A 22 8.48 -31.65 -3.06
C SER A 22 7.82 -32.68 -3.98
N GLY A 23 7.77 -32.42 -5.30
CA GLY A 23 7.34 -33.41 -6.30
C GLY A 23 6.04 -33.05 -7.02
N ASN A 24 5.63 -31.79 -7.01
CA ASN A 24 4.51 -31.34 -7.84
C ASN A 24 5.01 -31.09 -9.27
N ILE A 25 4.59 -31.91 -10.24
CA ILE A 25 5.16 -31.96 -11.61
C ILE A 25 4.48 -30.95 -12.56
N ASP A 26 3.45 -30.24 -12.10
CA ASP A 26 2.64 -29.40 -12.97
C ASP A 26 3.16 -27.94 -13.01
N ASP A 27 4.14 -27.69 -13.87
CA ASP A 27 4.76 -26.37 -14.10
C ASP A 27 3.73 -25.26 -14.37
N SER A 28 2.64 -25.62 -15.05
CA SER A 28 1.55 -24.70 -15.40
C SER A 28 0.77 -24.23 -14.18
N ALA A 29 0.53 -25.15 -13.23
CA ALA A 29 -0.16 -24.87 -11.98
C ALA A 29 0.73 -24.04 -11.05
N PHE A 30 2.02 -24.33 -11.01
CA PHE A 30 3.01 -23.56 -10.25
C PHE A 30 3.17 -22.12 -10.76
N ALA A 31 3.33 -21.92 -12.06
CA ALA A 31 3.39 -20.58 -12.64
C ALA A 31 2.09 -19.80 -12.35
N SER A 32 0.94 -20.48 -12.42
CA SER A 32 -0.35 -19.89 -12.07
C SER A 32 -0.47 -19.52 -10.59
N SER A 33 0.08 -20.30 -9.66
CA SER A 33 0.05 -19.99 -8.23
C SER A 33 0.90 -18.76 -7.91
N LEU A 34 2.11 -18.68 -8.47
CA LEU A 34 2.99 -17.51 -8.34
C LEU A 34 2.35 -16.23 -8.90
N MET A 35 1.74 -16.32 -10.10
CA MET A 35 1.07 -15.17 -10.72
C MET A 35 -0.13 -14.69 -9.89
N ARG A 36 -0.89 -15.61 -9.25
CA ARG A 36 -1.97 -15.24 -8.34
C ARG A 36 -1.45 -14.50 -7.11
N LEU A 37 -0.38 -15.00 -6.47
CA LEU A 37 0.24 -14.33 -5.32
C LEU A 37 0.70 -12.91 -5.68
N PHE A 38 1.36 -12.76 -6.83
CA PHE A 38 1.81 -11.46 -7.32
C PHE A 38 0.65 -10.50 -7.60
N LEU A 39 -0.38 -10.95 -8.33
CA LEU A 39 -1.56 -10.13 -8.64
C LEU A 39 -2.31 -9.69 -7.38
N GLN A 40 -2.43 -10.57 -6.39
CA GLN A 40 -3.04 -10.24 -5.11
C GLN A 40 -2.25 -9.16 -4.36
N ALA A 41 -0.92 -9.30 -4.27
CA ALA A 41 -0.09 -8.31 -3.60
C ALA A 41 -0.09 -6.95 -4.34
N SER A 42 0.02 -6.99 -5.68
CA SER A 42 0.04 -5.77 -6.51
C SER A 42 -1.29 -5.02 -6.47
N SER A 43 -2.42 -5.72 -6.58
CA SER A 43 -3.74 -5.10 -6.48
C SER A 43 -3.99 -4.48 -5.10
N ALA A 44 -3.56 -5.15 -4.03
CA ALA A 44 -3.65 -4.60 -2.67
C ALA A 44 -2.82 -3.31 -2.52
N ASP A 45 -1.59 -3.27 -3.04
CA ASP A 45 -0.74 -2.06 -2.98
C ASP A 45 -1.33 -0.91 -3.81
N GLN A 46 -1.91 -1.22 -4.98
CA GLN A 46 -2.61 -0.24 -5.81
C GLN A 46 -3.81 0.37 -5.09
N VAL A 47 -4.68 -0.45 -4.49
CA VAL A 47 -5.84 0.03 -3.72
C VAL A 47 -5.39 0.93 -2.56
N ARG A 48 -4.35 0.52 -1.82
CA ARG A 48 -3.77 1.34 -0.74
C ARG A 48 -3.27 2.68 -1.26
N SER A 49 -2.55 2.69 -2.39
CA SER A 49 -2.02 3.92 -3.00
C SER A 49 -3.14 4.87 -3.43
N GLN A 50 -4.21 4.34 -4.02
CA GLN A 50 -5.37 5.12 -4.44
C GLN A 50 -6.14 5.69 -3.25
N LEU A 51 -6.33 4.88 -2.20
CA LEU A 51 -6.94 5.33 -0.95
C LEU A 51 -6.11 6.44 -0.30
N ALA A 52 -4.80 6.28 -0.20
CA ALA A 52 -3.91 7.31 0.35
C ALA A 52 -4.01 8.62 -0.46
N LYS A 53 -4.01 8.53 -1.79
CA LYS A 53 -4.20 9.69 -2.68
C LYS A 53 -5.56 10.35 -2.45
N ARG A 54 -6.63 9.56 -2.31
CA ARG A 54 -7.98 10.08 -2.02
C ARG A 54 -8.01 10.79 -0.68
N HIS A 55 -7.48 10.15 0.38
CA HIS A 55 -7.40 10.74 1.71
C HIS A 55 -6.64 12.07 1.71
N PHE A 56 -5.54 12.17 0.97
CA PHE A 56 -4.81 13.43 0.82
C PHE A 56 -5.65 14.53 0.16
N LEU A 57 -6.33 14.22 -0.95
CA LEU A 57 -7.18 15.19 -1.66
C LEU A 57 -8.40 15.62 -0.84
N THR A 58 -9.00 14.69 -0.09
CA THR A 58 -10.20 14.95 0.73
C THR A 58 -9.86 15.40 2.15
N PHE A 59 -8.58 15.51 2.51
CA PHE A 59 -8.14 15.84 3.87
C PHE A 59 -8.78 17.14 4.38
N ARG A 60 -8.98 18.13 3.49
CA ARG A 60 -9.61 19.43 3.82
C ARG A 60 -11.15 19.43 3.82
N ARG A 61 -11.80 18.34 3.42
CA ARG A 61 -13.27 18.25 3.28
C ARG A 61 -13.97 17.66 4.50
N ILE A 62 -13.21 17.16 5.48
CA ILE A 62 -13.77 16.54 6.69
C ILE A 62 -13.50 17.50 7.86
N PRO A 63 -14.53 18.21 8.38
CA PRO A 63 -14.33 19.26 9.38
C PRO A 63 -13.71 18.76 10.70
N ASN A 64 -13.84 17.46 10.99
CA ASN A 64 -13.37 16.85 12.24
C ASN A 64 -12.07 16.04 12.10
N LEU A 65 -11.45 16.00 10.91
CA LEU A 65 -10.25 15.20 10.70
C LEU A 65 -9.00 16.00 11.11
N LYS A 66 -8.28 15.54 12.14
CA LYS A 66 -7.01 16.14 12.53
C LYS A 66 -6.01 16.02 11.37
N PRO A 67 -5.38 17.12 10.93
CA PRO A 67 -4.32 17.07 9.94
C PRO A 67 -3.18 16.16 10.36
N PRO A 68 -2.63 15.38 9.41
CA PRO A 68 -1.37 14.75 9.65
C PRO A 68 -0.33 15.84 9.94
N SER A 69 0.62 15.55 10.83
CA SER A 69 1.53 16.55 11.43
C SER A 69 2.33 17.36 10.40
N TRP A 70 2.56 16.82 9.21
CA TRP A 70 3.24 17.49 8.10
C TRP A 70 2.36 18.45 7.28
N ALA A 71 1.03 18.37 7.42
CA ALA A 71 0.05 19.24 6.76
C ALA A 71 -0.59 20.28 7.70
N TYR A 72 -0.31 20.19 9.00
CA TYR A 72 -0.78 21.15 10.00
C TYR A 72 0.14 22.38 10.02
N CYS A 73 -0.30 23.47 9.40
CA CYS A 73 0.25 24.80 9.67
C CYS A 73 -0.58 25.44 10.79
N ASN A 74 0.04 25.71 11.93
CA ASN A 74 -0.60 26.45 13.02
C ASN A 74 -1.03 27.83 12.49
N PRO A 75 -2.32 28.22 12.56
CA PRO A 75 -2.80 29.48 11.99
C PRO A 75 -2.23 30.75 12.68
N SER A 76 -1.41 30.62 13.72
CA SER A 76 -0.87 31.75 14.49
C SER A 76 0.57 32.19 14.14
N LEU A 77 1.22 31.62 13.12
CA LEU A 77 2.60 32.00 12.72
C LEU A 77 2.73 32.56 11.29
N SER A 78 1.65 33.03 10.68
CA SER A 78 1.74 33.87 9.48
C SER A 78 1.58 35.34 9.87
N SER A 79 2.70 36.00 10.16
CA SER A 79 2.77 37.48 10.21
C SER A 79 2.75 38.12 8.81
N ARG A 80 2.40 37.36 7.76
CA ARG A 80 2.55 37.74 6.35
C ARG A 80 1.32 37.45 5.51
N LEU A 81 0.14 37.86 5.97
CA LEU A 81 -1.01 38.02 5.07
C LEU A 81 -1.39 39.50 5.03
N PRO A 82 -1.32 40.17 3.87
CA PRO A 82 -1.92 41.48 3.72
C PRO A 82 -3.44 41.31 3.73
N THR A 83 -4.10 42.06 4.61
CA THR A 83 -5.54 42.28 4.59
C THR A 83 -5.96 42.94 3.29
N LEU A 84 -7.00 42.40 2.66
CA LEU A 84 -7.94 43.12 1.79
C LEU A 84 -9.36 42.81 2.28
#